data_AF-A0A7L5T9U6-F1
#
_entry.id   AF-A0A7L5T9U6-F1
#
_cell.length_a   1.000
_cell.length_b   1.000
_cell.length_c   1.000
_cell.angle_alpha   90.00
_cell.angle_beta   90.00
_cell.angle_gamma   90.00
#
_symmetry.space_group_name_H-M   'P 1'
#
loop_
_entity.id
_entity.type
_entity.pdbx_description
1 polymer ?
#
loop_
_entity_poly.entity_id
_entity_poly.type
_entity_poly.pdbx_seq_one_letter_code
_entity_poly.pdbx_strand_id
1 'polypeptide(L)'
;MFGAGVVSVLWGSERRRGEAWSLIGLAGLVLQNAAFAGVIAIRLALASTVRDHRGATAGLWALHDALFALNATFLALALVGLSVGGLRAGLIRRWHGRLGLVSAALLFASATLTTWFFGRSEAFGLLGLAGWLLWVVWIVVYGVTLIRLNRELNRECAP
;
A
#
# COMPACT_ATOMS: atom_id res chain seq x y z
N MET A 1 -0.05 -9.40 -7.75
CA MET A 1 0.55 -10.73 -7.50
C MET A 1 1.24 -10.83 -6.14
N PHE A 2 2.04 -9.84 -5.70
CA PHE A 2 2.74 -9.88 -4.40
C PHE A 2 1.85 -10.20 -3.19
N GLY A 3 0.77 -9.43 -2.97
CA GLY A 3 -0.10 -9.62 -1.79
C GLY A 3 -0.72 -11.01 -1.72
N ALA A 4 -1.11 -11.59 -2.87
CA ALA A 4 -1.64 -12.95 -2.93
C ALA A 4 -0.58 -13.99 -2.53
N GLY A 5 0.69 -13.79 -2.90
CA GLY A 5 1.81 -14.64 -2.49
C GLY A 5 2.10 -14.54 -0.98
N VAL A 6 1.96 -13.35 -0.38
CA VAL A 6 2.05 -13.20 1.08
C VAL A 6 0.91 -13.95 1.76
N VAL A 7 -0.33 -13.78 1.29
CA VAL A 7 -1.50 -14.48 1.82
C VAL A 7 -1.32 -15.99 1.69
N SER A 8 -0.88 -16.52 0.54
CA SER A 8 -0.71 -17.97 0.38
C SER A 8 0.27 -18.58 1.38
N VAL A 9 1.31 -17.84 1.78
CA VAL A 9 2.28 -18.28 2.80
C VAL A 9 1.71 -18.12 4.21
N LEU A 10 1.04 -17.01 4.51
CA LEU A 10 0.59 -16.68 5.87
C LEU A 10 -0.73 -17.35 6.27
N TRP A 11 -1.62 -17.61 5.31
CA TRP A 11 -3.02 -17.99 5.53
C TRP A 11 -3.19 -19.19 6.45
N GLY A 12 -2.40 -20.24 6.25
CA GLY A 12 -2.46 -21.44 7.08
C GLY A 12 -2.14 -21.16 8.56
N SER A 13 -1.20 -20.26 8.83
CA SER A 13 -0.79 -19.91 10.19
C SER A 13 -1.70 -18.88 10.85
N GLU A 14 -2.26 -17.95 10.07
CA GLU A 14 -3.20 -16.93 10.54
C GLU A 14 -4.56 -17.56 10.87
N ARG A 15 -5.06 -18.46 10.02
CA ARG A 15 -6.34 -19.15 10.25
C ARG A 15 -6.33 -19.99 11.53
N ARG A 16 -5.20 -20.63 11.87
CA ARG A 16 -5.02 -21.35 13.14
C ARG A 16 -5.05 -20.44 14.37
N ARG A 17 -4.71 -19.16 14.20
CA ARG A 17 -4.71 -18.14 15.25
C ARG A 17 -5.98 -17.29 15.27
N GLY A 18 -6.93 -17.52 14.36
CA GLY A 18 -8.12 -16.68 14.21
C GLY A 18 -7.81 -15.27 13.71
N GLU A 19 -6.71 -15.09 12.97
CA GLU A 19 -6.25 -13.80 12.47
C GLU A 19 -6.45 -13.67 10.96
N ALA A 20 -6.46 -12.44 10.44
CA ALA A 20 -6.61 -12.16 9.01
C ALA A 20 -5.77 -10.93 8.56
N TRP A 21 -4.62 -10.73 9.20
CA TRP A 21 -3.77 -9.55 8.95
C TRP A 21 -3.27 -9.48 7.50
N SER A 22 -2.92 -10.62 6.90
CA SER A 22 -2.53 -10.69 5.49
C SER A 22 -3.66 -10.27 4.54
N LEU A 23 -4.93 -10.56 4.88
CA LEU A 23 -6.08 -10.12 4.10
C LEU A 23 -6.33 -8.62 4.21
N ILE A 24 -6.16 -8.04 5.40
CA ILE A 24 -6.20 -6.57 5.59
C ILE A 24 -5.12 -5.93 4.70
N GLY A 25 -3.93 -6.51 4.71
CA GLY A 25 -2.81 -6.10 3.86
C GLY A 25 -3.15 -6.16 2.37
N LEU A 26 -3.72 -7.28 1.92
CA LEU A 26 -4.16 -7.49 0.55
C LEU A 26 -5.27 -6.52 0.14
N ALA A 27 -6.25 -6.26 1.01
CA ALA A 27 -7.33 -5.32 0.76
C ALA A 27 -6.77 -3.90 0.50
N GLY A 28 -5.80 -3.45 1.30
CA GLY A 28 -5.08 -2.19 1.05
C GLY A 28 -4.40 -2.15 -0.32
N LEU A 29 -3.76 -3.24 -0.74
CA LEU A 29 -3.15 -3.33 -2.08
C LEU A 29 -4.19 -3.30 -3.20
N VAL A 30 -5.33 -3.98 -3.04
CA VAL A 30 -6.42 -3.97 -4.03
C VAL A 30 -7.01 -2.56 -4.17
N LEU A 31 -7.22 -1.87 -3.06
CA LEU A 31 -7.73 -0.49 -3.05
C LEU A 31 -6.76 0.49 -3.75
N GLN A 32 -5.44 0.33 -3.57
CA GLN A 32 -4.46 1.14 -4.33
C GLN A 32 -4.58 0.92 -5.84
N ASN A 33 -4.71 -0.33 -6.29
CA ASN A 33 -4.86 -0.63 -7.71
C ASN A 33 -6.15 0.00 -8.27
N ALA A 34 -7.25 -0.07 -7.51
CA ALA A 34 -8.50 0.59 -7.87
C ALA A 34 -8.34 2.12 -7.94
N ALA A 35 -7.63 2.73 -6.99
CA ALA A 35 -7.35 4.17 -7.00
C ALA A 35 -6.54 4.59 -8.24
N PHE A 36 -5.48 3.84 -8.59
CA PHE A 36 -4.70 4.10 -9.80
C PHE A 36 -5.54 3.94 -11.07
N ALA A 37 -6.37 2.90 -11.16
CA ALA A 37 -7.29 2.72 -12.29
C ALA A 37 -8.27 3.89 -12.41
N GLY A 38 -8.83 4.36 -11.29
CA GLY A 38 -9.70 5.55 -11.24
C GLY A 38 -8.98 6.82 -11.69
N VAL A 39 -7.76 7.05 -11.21
CA VAL A 39 -6.90 8.17 -11.64
C VAL A 39 -6.66 8.15 -13.15
N ILE A 40 -6.37 6.98 -13.73
CA ILE A 40 -6.17 6.81 -15.17
C ILE A 40 -7.48 7.11 -15.93
N ALA A 41 -8.61 6.55 -15.47
CA ALA A 41 -9.92 6.79 -16.07
C ALA A 41 -10.28 8.29 -16.07
N ILE A 42 -10.01 8.99 -14.96
CA ILE A 42 -10.20 10.44 -14.86
C ILE A 42 -9.30 11.20 -15.84
N ARG A 43 -8.02 10.82 -15.98
CA ARG A 43 -7.12 11.45 -16.96
C ARG A 43 -7.60 11.26 -18.39
N LEU A 44 -8.12 10.08 -18.73
CA LEU A 44 -8.72 9.80 -20.04
C LEU A 44 -10.00 10.63 -20.26
N ALA A 45 -10.86 10.74 -19.24
CA ALA A 45 -12.07 11.55 -19.29
C ALA A 45 -11.77 13.06 -19.42
N LEU A 46 -10.73 13.56 -18.74
CA LEU A 46 -10.27 14.94 -18.88
C LEU A 46 -9.77 15.22 -20.30
N ALA A 47 -9.05 14.27 -20.92
CA ALA A 47 -8.57 14.42 -22.29
C ALA A 47 -9.72 14.48 -23.33
N SER A 48 -10.86 13.85 -23.05
CA SER A 48 -12.03 13.87 -23.94
C SER A 48 -13.00 15.05 -23.70
N THR A 49 -12.93 15.73 -22.55
CA THR A 49 -13.88 16.79 -22.13
C THR A 49 -13.36 18.22 -22.31
N VAL A 50 -12.17 18.40 -22.90
CA VAL A 50 -11.46 19.71 -23.04
C VAL A 50 -12.29 20.79 -23.76
N ARG A 51 -13.31 20.43 -24.55
CA ARG A 51 -14.02 21.39 -25.41
C ARG A 51 -15.29 22.02 -24.82
N ASP A 52 -15.99 21.41 -23.85
CA ASP A 52 -17.38 21.84 -23.58
C ASP A 52 -17.74 22.28 -22.13
N HIS A 53 -17.03 21.88 -21.06
CA HIS A 53 -17.54 22.14 -19.69
C HIS A 53 -16.47 22.36 -18.59
N ARG A 54 -16.09 23.63 -18.34
CA ARG A 54 -15.10 24.01 -17.28
C ARG A 54 -15.42 23.45 -15.88
N GLY A 55 -16.70 23.37 -15.51
CA GLY A 55 -17.12 22.86 -14.20
C GLY A 55 -16.91 21.34 -14.05
N ALA A 56 -17.14 20.57 -15.11
CA ALA A 56 -16.88 19.14 -15.12
C ALA A 56 -15.38 18.84 -14.99
N THR A 57 -14.54 19.64 -15.68
CA THR A 57 -13.07 19.54 -15.60
C THR A 57 -12.57 19.77 -14.17
N ALA A 58 -13.10 20.77 -13.46
CA ALA A 58 -12.72 21.06 -12.07
C ALA A 58 -13.08 19.93 -11.10
N GLY A 59 -14.29 19.36 -11.23
CA GLY A 59 -14.71 18.21 -10.41
C GLY A 59 -13.87 16.96 -10.66
N LEU A 60 -13.51 16.68 -11.91
CA LEU A 60 -12.61 15.59 -12.28
C LEU A 60 -11.21 15.76 -11.68
N TRP A 61 -10.67 16.97 -11.67
CA TRP A 61 -9.39 17.26 -10.99
C TRP A 61 -9.48 17.11 -9.47
N ALA A 62 -10.54 17.59 -8.84
CA ALA A 62 -10.71 17.39 -7.40
C ALA A 62 -10.81 15.90 -7.02
N LEU A 63 -11.53 15.11 -7.82
CA LEU A 63 -11.61 13.65 -7.63
C LEU A 63 -10.25 12.96 -7.86
N HIS A 64 -9.48 13.42 -8.84
CA HIS A 64 -8.13 12.95 -9.11
C HIS A 64 -7.23 13.12 -7.89
N ASP A 65 -7.21 14.32 -7.32
CA ASP A 65 -6.38 14.65 -6.17
C ASP A 65 -6.83 13.88 -4.92
N ALA A 66 -8.13 13.71 -4.73
CA ALA A 66 -8.70 12.91 -3.65
C ALA A 66 -8.28 11.43 -3.73
N LEU A 67 -8.31 10.82 -4.92
CA LEU A 67 -7.84 9.45 -5.11
C LEU A 67 -6.34 9.31 -4.83
N PHE A 68 -5.53 10.30 -5.22
CA PHE A 68 -4.10 10.33 -4.89
C PHE A 68 -3.86 10.43 -3.38
N ALA A 69 -4.62 11.26 -2.67
CA ALA A 69 -4.53 11.37 -1.21
C ALA A 69 -4.93 10.06 -0.51
N LEU A 70 -6.03 9.43 -0.93
CA LEU A 70 -6.48 8.14 -0.39
C LEU A 70 -5.49 7.00 -0.62
N ASN A 71 -4.69 7.07 -1.69
CA ASN A 71 -3.70 6.06 -2.01
C ASN A 71 -2.68 5.87 -0.86
N ALA A 72 -2.26 6.94 -0.19
CA ALA A 72 -1.37 6.86 0.97
C ALA A 72 -2.02 6.12 2.15
N THR A 73 -3.32 6.31 2.38
CA THR A 73 -4.09 5.58 3.40
C THR A 73 -4.19 4.09 3.07
N PHE A 74 -4.46 3.74 1.81
CA PHE A 74 -4.50 2.35 1.37
C PHE A 74 -3.13 1.66 1.47
N LEU A 75 -2.05 2.41 1.24
CA LEU A 75 -0.68 1.94 1.43
C LEU A 75 -0.33 1.74 2.91
N ALA A 76 -0.76 2.65 3.78
CA ALA A 76 -0.63 2.47 5.23
C ALA A 76 -1.37 1.21 5.71
N LEU A 77 -2.59 0.98 5.24
CA LEU A 77 -3.36 -0.23 5.55
C LEU A 77 -2.64 -1.50 5.09
N ALA A 78 -2.10 -1.48 3.88
CA ALA A 78 -1.32 -2.59 3.33
C ALA A 78 -0.09 -2.91 4.21
N LEU A 79 0.67 -1.88 4.57
CA LEU A 79 1.87 -2.00 5.40
C LEU A 79 1.58 -2.52 6.79
N VAL A 80 0.51 -2.03 7.45
CA VAL A 80 0.09 -2.52 8.76
C VAL A 80 -0.27 -4.00 8.68
N GLY A 81 -1.18 -4.38 7.77
CA GLY A 81 -1.63 -5.75 7.66
C GLY A 81 -0.49 -6.73 7.37
N LEU A 82 0.34 -6.43 6.38
CA LEU A 82 1.43 -7.34 5.98
C LEU A 82 2.60 -7.36 6.98
N SER A 83 2.88 -6.24 7.66
CA SER A 83 3.92 -6.20 8.70
C SER A 83 3.47 -6.95 9.96
N VAL A 84 2.23 -6.75 10.41
CA VAL A 84 1.70 -7.46 11.59
C VAL A 84 1.56 -8.95 11.30
N GLY A 85 0.96 -9.32 10.15
CA GLY A 85 0.83 -10.71 9.74
C GLY A 85 2.19 -11.40 9.61
N GLY A 86 3.15 -10.75 8.94
CA GLY A 86 4.51 -11.29 8.81
C GLY A 86 5.24 -11.44 10.16
N LEU A 87 5.10 -10.48 11.07
CA LEU A 87 5.72 -10.54 12.41
C LEU A 87 5.10 -11.66 13.26
N ARG A 88 3.76 -11.76 13.29
CA ARG A 88 3.05 -12.79 14.06
C ARG A 88 3.32 -14.18 13.51
N ALA A 89 3.48 -14.31 12.20
CA ALA A 89 3.85 -15.57 11.57
C ALA A 89 5.33 -15.92 11.69
N GLY A 90 6.19 -15.01 12.18
CA GLY A 90 7.64 -15.21 12.22
C GLY A 90 8.31 -15.18 10.85
N LEU A 91 7.59 -14.77 9.80
CA LEU A 91 8.10 -14.70 8.42
C LEU A 91 9.14 -13.58 8.25
N ILE A 92 8.99 -12.48 9.00
CA ILE A 92 9.89 -11.32 8.91
C ILE A 92 10.53 -10.97 10.26
N ARG A 93 11.74 -10.43 10.21
CA ARG A 93 12.46 -9.93 11.40
C ARG A 93 11.80 -8.68 11.99
N ARG A 94 11.95 -8.50 13.30
CA ARG A 94 11.39 -7.35 14.06
C ARG A 94 11.78 -5.97 13.52
N TRP A 95 13.00 -5.81 13.00
CA TRP A 95 13.42 -4.54 12.40
C TRP A 95 12.62 -4.23 11.12
N HIS A 96 12.34 -5.25 10.32
CA HIS A 96 11.64 -5.11 9.05
C HIS A 96 10.16 -4.76 9.27
N GLY A 97 9.52 -5.44 10.22
CA GLY A 97 8.15 -5.11 10.62
C GLY A 97 8.04 -3.69 11.21
N ARG A 98 9.00 -3.27 12.05
CA ARG A 98 9.05 -1.87 12.54
C ARG A 98 9.19 -0.86 11.41
N LEU A 99 10.03 -1.14 10.41
CA LEU A 99 10.20 -0.27 9.25
C LEU A 99 8.87 -0.09 8.49
N GLY A 100 8.14 -1.18 8.27
CA GLY A 100 6.82 -1.14 7.65
C GLY A 100 5.79 -0.35 8.45
N LEU A 101 5.78 -0.50 9.78
CA LEU A 101 4.88 0.26 10.66
C LEU A 101 5.23 1.75 10.74
N VAL A 102 6.51 2.11 10.74
CA VAL A 102 6.95 3.51 10.67
C VAL A 102 6.55 4.13 9.35
N SER A 103 6.77 3.41 8.24
CA SER A 103 6.31 3.83 6.92
C SER A 103 4.79 4.05 6.89
N ALA A 104 4.01 3.12 7.45
CA ALA A 104 2.55 3.24 7.54
C ALA A 104 2.12 4.47 8.36
N ALA A 105 2.75 4.70 9.51
CA ALA A 105 2.46 5.85 10.36
C ALA A 105 2.76 7.18 9.64
N LEU A 106 3.90 7.27 8.94
CA LEU A 106 4.27 8.45 8.17
C LEU A 106 3.29 8.73 7.03
N LEU A 107 2.91 7.69 6.27
CA LEU A 107 1.94 7.81 5.17
C LEU A 107 0.56 8.19 5.66
N PHE A 108 0.09 7.59 6.76
CA PHE A 108 -1.21 7.92 7.35
C PHE A 108 -1.25 9.33 7.96
N ALA A 109 -0.17 9.72 8.66
CA ALA A 109 -0.02 11.08 9.18
C ALA A 109 0.00 12.10 8.05
N SER A 110 0.76 11.83 6.98
CA SER A 110 0.79 12.68 5.78
C SER A 110 -0.60 12.82 5.16
N ALA A 111 -1.35 11.72 4.99
CA ALA A 111 -2.70 11.74 4.44
C ALA A 111 -3.68 12.55 5.30
N THR A 112 -3.66 12.33 6.62
CA THR A 112 -4.55 13.00 7.58
C THR A 112 -4.25 14.49 7.70
N LEU A 113 -2.97 14.87 7.74
CA LEU A 113 -2.57 16.27 7.81
C LEU A 113 -2.89 17.03 6.52
N THR A 114 -2.78 16.37 5.37
CA THR A 114 -3.12 16.97 4.07
C THR A 114 -4.62 17.30 3.98
N THR A 115 -5.49 16.45 4.51
CA THR A 115 -6.95 16.71 4.51
C THR A 115 -7.36 17.76 5.54
N TRP A 116 -6.60 17.94 6.61
CA TRP A 116 -6.93 18.91 7.66
C TRP A 116 -6.40 20.31 7.35
N PHE A 117 -5.24 20.41 6.68
CA PHE A 117 -4.54 21.68 6.40
C PHE A 117 -4.58 22.11 4.93
N PHE A 118 -5.68 21.82 4.21
CA PHE A 118 -5.87 22.17 2.80
C PHE A 118 -5.27 23.55 2.46
N GLY A 119 -4.16 23.55 1.71
CA GLY A 119 -3.56 24.74 1.11
C GLY A 119 -2.43 25.45 1.86
N ARG A 120 -1.80 24.91 2.92
CA ARG A 120 -0.82 25.70 3.73
C ARG A 120 0.57 25.14 4.04
N SER A 121 1.03 23.98 3.57
CA SER A 121 2.45 23.64 3.79
C SER A 121 3.02 22.54 2.90
N GLU A 122 4.12 22.86 2.23
CA GLU A 122 4.98 21.92 1.49
C GLU A 122 5.64 20.86 2.41
N ALA A 123 5.71 21.12 3.72
CA ALA A 123 6.36 20.25 4.69
C ALA A 123 5.68 18.87 4.83
N PHE A 124 4.38 18.77 4.58
CA PHE A 124 3.66 17.50 4.68
C PHE A 124 3.99 16.53 3.53
N GLY A 125 4.39 17.05 2.37
CA GLY A 125 4.84 16.24 1.24
C GLY A 125 6.11 15.45 1.56
N LEU A 126 7.01 16.00 2.38
CA LEU A 126 8.25 15.32 2.79
C LEU A 126 7.98 14.11 3.70
N LEU A 127 6.97 14.18 4.56
CA LEU A 127 6.55 13.05 5.40
C LEU A 127 6.03 11.89 4.53
N GLY A 128 5.16 12.21 3.57
CA GLY A 128 4.67 11.24 2.60
C GLY A 128 5.80 10.62 1.78
N LEU A 129 6.76 11.43 1.31
CA LEU A 129 7.93 10.96 0.56
C LEU A 129 8.82 10.04 1.40
N ALA A 130 9.12 10.41 2.65
CA ALA A 130 9.90 9.58 3.56
C ALA A 130 9.20 8.23 3.83
N GLY A 131 7.89 8.27 4.09
CA GLY A 131 7.06 7.07 4.24
C GLY A 131 7.10 6.18 2.99
N TRP A 132 7.01 6.77 1.80
CA TRP A 132 7.08 6.06 0.53
C TRP A 132 8.46 5.42 0.29
N LEU A 133 9.56 6.11 0.57
CA LEU A 133 10.91 5.55 0.44
C LEU A 133 11.14 4.36 1.38
N LEU A 134 10.67 4.47 2.62
CA LEU A 134 10.69 3.35 3.57
C LEU A 134 9.86 2.17 3.04
N TRP A 135 8.69 2.44 2.47
CA TRP A 135 7.88 1.40 1.84
C TRP A 135 8.63 0.69 0.69
N VAL A 136 9.37 1.42 -0.15
CA VAL A 136 10.18 0.82 -1.23
C VAL A 136 11.24 -0.12 -0.67
N VAL A 137 11.97 0.30 0.36
CA VAL A 137 12.95 -0.57 1.03
C VAL A 137 12.25 -1.80 1.63
N TRP A 138 11.08 -1.59 2.23
CA TRP A 138 10.27 -2.64 2.82
C TRP A 138 9.83 -3.68 1.77
N ILE A 139 9.25 -3.27 0.65
CA ILE A 139 8.71 -4.21 -0.34
C ILE A 139 9.81 -5.07 -0.96
N VAL A 140 11.00 -4.50 -1.19
CA VAL A 140 12.15 -5.22 -1.74
C VAL A 140 12.62 -6.29 -0.77
N VAL A 141 12.83 -5.95 0.50
CA VAL A 141 13.31 -6.91 1.50
C VAL A 141 12.29 -8.02 1.75
N TYR A 142 10.99 -7.70 1.78
CA TYR A 142 9.93 -8.70 1.93
C TYR A 142 9.89 -9.63 0.70
N GLY A 143 9.94 -9.06 -0.50
CA GLY A 143 9.96 -9.82 -1.76
C GLY A 143 11.13 -10.80 -1.84
N VAL A 144 12.33 -10.35 -1.48
CA VAL A 144 13.51 -11.23 -1.41
C VAL A 144 13.31 -12.37 -0.42
N THR A 145 12.72 -12.10 0.75
CA THR A 145 12.43 -13.12 1.76
C THR A 145 11.46 -14.19 1.22
N LEU A 146 10.41 -13.76 0.53
CA LEU A 146 9.43 -14.65 -0.12
C LEU A 146 10.06 -15.52 -1.21
N ILE A 147 10.91 -14.94 -2.07
CA ILE A 147 11.60 -15.68 -3.13
C ILE A 147 12.55 -16.74 -2.54
N ARG A 148 13.26 -16.41 -1.47
CA ARG A 148 14.16 -17.35 -0.78
C ARG A 148 13.37 -18.53 -0.19
N LEU A 149 12.29 -18.24 0.54
CA LEU A 149 11.42 -19.26 1.11
C LEU A 149 10.87 -20.22 0.04
N ASN A 150 10.40 -19.68 -1.09
CA ASN A 150 9.91 -20.51 -2.19
C ASN A 150 10.99 -21.40 -2.82
N ARG A 151 12.24 -20.92 -2.90
CA ARG A 151 13.36 -21.74 -3.39
C ARG A 151 13.72 -22.88 -2.45
N GLU A 152 13.64 -22.65 -1.14
CA GLU A 152 13.91 -23.68 -0.13
C GLU A 152 12.86 -24.78 -0.19
N LEU A 153 11.57 -24.42 -0.20
CA LEU A 153 10.46 -25.38 -0.34
C LEU A 153 10.58 -26.23 -1.63
N ASN A 154 10.98 -25.62 -2.75
CA ASN A 154 11.15 -26.35 -4.01
C ASN A 154 12.38 -27.26 -4.04
N ARG A 155 13.40 -27.01 -3.20
CA ARG A 155 14.57 -27.90 -3.08
C ARG A 155 14.24 -29.15 -2.26
N GLU A 156 13.42 -29.02 -1.23
CA GLU A 156 13.00 -30.16 -0.39
C GLU A 156 12.08 -31.14 -1.14
N CYS A 157 11.36 -30.66 -2.15
CA CYS A 157 10.50 -31.49 -3.02
C CYS A 157 11.20 -31.96 -4.31
N ALA A 158 12.47 -31.62 -4.53
CA ALA A 158 13.22 -32.12 -5.68
C ALA A 158 13.72 -33.56 -5.40
N PRO A 159 13.50 -34.52 -6.32
CA PRO A 159 13.85 -35.93 -6.12
C PRO A 159 15.36 -36.19 -6.10
#